data_AF-A0A536HSW0-F1
#
_entry.id   AF-A0A536HSW0-F1
#
_cell.length_a   1.000
_cell.length_b   1.000
_cell.length_c   1.000
_cell.angle_alpha   90.00
_cell.angle_beta   90.00
_cell.angle_gamma   90.00
#
_symmetry.space_group_name_H-M   'P 1'
#
loop_
_entity.id
_entity.type
_entity.pdbx_description
1 polymer ?
#
loop_
_entity_poly.entity_id
_entity_poly.type
_entity_poly.pdbx_seq_one_letter_code
_entity_poly.pdbx_strand_id
1 'polypeptide(L)'
;MLAAVLLPIATAYVIAAFIAPNPMVRIVLRSLPVLPLGIWTLWYEPSRPFERQPPMIRVAGRILLVVLVMAFAVAVLGIGLNWLYDPERVI
;
A
#
# COMPACT_ATOMS: atom_id res chain seq x y z
N MET A 1 -27.02 4.62 3.47
CA MET A 1 -26.41 5.63 2.57
C MET A 1 -24.92 5.43 2.37
N LEU A 2 -24.09 5.34 3.43
CA LEU A 2 -22.63 5.19 3.30
C LEU A 2 -22.21 3.99 2.41
N ALA A 3 -22.78 2.81 2.65
CA ALA A 3 -22.48 1.62 1.85
C ALA A 3 -22.84 1.77 0.36
N ALA A 4 -23.94 2.47 0.05
CA ALA A 4 -24.37 2.72 -1.32
C ALA A 4 -23.41 3.65 -2.10
N VAL A 5 -22.61 4.44 -1.39
CA VAL A 5 -21.58 5.33 -1.97
C VAL A 5 -20.21 4.67 -1.98
N LEU A 6 -19.84 3.97 -0.91
CA LEU A 6 -18.52 3.32 -0.81
C LEU A 6 -18.39 2.12 -1.75
N LEU A 7 -19.46 1.36 -1.97
CA LEU A 7 -19.44 0.20 -2.86
C LEU A 7 -19.05 0.58 -4.31
N PRO A 8 -19.71 1.53 -4.99
CA PRO A 8 -19.32 1.92 -6.34
C PRO A 8 -17.92 2.54 -6.40
N ILE A 9 -17.50 3.27 -5.36
CA ILE A 9 -16.13 3.81 -5.29
C ILE A 9 -15.10 2.68 -5.21
N ALA A 10 -15.33 1.70 -4.34
CA ALA A 10 -14.47 0.53 -4.21
C ALA A 10 -14.39 -0.26 -5.53
N THR A 11 -15.53 -0.46 -6.19
CA THR A 11 -15.59 -1.11 -7.50
C THR A 11 -14.79 -0.32 -8.55
N ALA A 12 -15.01 0.99 -8.67
CA ALA A 12 -14.29 1.83 -9.63
C ALA A 12 -12.77 1.81 -9.37
N TYR A 13 -12.38 1.86 -8.11
CA TYR A 13 -10.98 1.78 -7.69
C TYR A 13 -10.35 0.42 -8.07
N VAL A 14 -11.03 -0.71 -7.80
CA VAL A 14 -10.54 -2.04 -8.17
C VAL A 14 -10.37 -2.13 -9.68
N ILE A 15 -11.37 -1.70 -10.46
CA ILE A 15 -11.28 -1.69 -11.93
C ILE A 15 -10.06 -0.90 -12.40
N ALA A 16 -9.86 0.31 -11.87
CA ALA A 16 -8.72 1.15 -12.21
C ALA A 16 -7.38 0.49 -11.85
N ALA A 17 -7.30 -0.17 -10.69
CA ALA A 17 -6.08 -0.85 -10.24
C ALA A 17 -5.64 -2.01 -11.16
N PHE A 18 -6.57 -2.63 -11.89
CA PHE A 18 -6.27 -3.74 -12.79
C PHE A 18 -6.17 -3.34 -14.27
N ILE A 19 -6.98 -2.39 -14.72
CA ILE A 19 -7.19 -2.12 -16.15
C ILE A 19 -6.60 -0.76 -16.60
N ALA A 20 -6.10 0.08 -15.69
CA ALA A 20 -5.52 1.36 -16.09
C ALA A 20 -4.42 1.17 -17.16
N PRO A 21 -4.41 1.99 -18.23
CA PRO A 21 -3.52 1.78 -19.37
C PRO A 21 -2.05 2.01 -19.02
N ASN A 22 -1.79 2.89 -18.05
CA ASN A 22 -0.43 3.17 -17.58
C ASN A 22 -0.02 2.17 -16.48
N PRO A 23 1.05 1.39 -16.65
CA PRO A 23 1.54 0.42 -15.66
C PRO A 23 1.88 1.07 -14.31
N MET A 24 2.44 2.28 -14.32
CA MET A 24 2.77 3.02 -13.09
C MET A 24 1.51 3.35 -12.28
N VAL A 25 0.41 3.69 -12.95
CA VAL A 25 -0.88 3.95 -12.27
C VAL A 25 -1.40 2.67 -11.62
N ARG A 26 -1.33 1.52 -12.30
CA ARG A 26 -1.72 0.23 -11.72
C ARG A 26 -0.89 -0.12 -10.49
N ILE A 27 0.44 0.04 -10.57
CA ILE A 27 1.38 -0.23 -9.48
C ILE A 27 1.06 0.62 -8.25
N VAL A 28 0.87 1.92 -8.44
CA VAL A 28 0.52 2.85 -7.36
C VAL A 28 -0.82 2.48 -6.77
N LEU A 29 -1.84 2.27 -7.60
CA LEU A 29 -3.18 1.92 -7.11
C LEU A 29 -3.14 0.63 -6.29
N ARG A 30 -2.48 -0.44 -6.74
CA ARG A 30 -2.42 -1.72 -6.01
C ARG A 30 -1.68 -1.65 -4.67
N SER A 31 -0.69 -0.77 -4.54
CA SER A 31 0.12 -0.62 -3.33
C SER A 31 -0.45 0.38 -2.33
N LEU A 32 -1.22 1.37 -2.79
CA LEU A 32 -1.79 2.44 -1.95
C LEU A 32 -2.54 1.95 -0.70
N PRO A 33 -3.39 0.90 -0.74
CA PRO A 33 -4.14 0.44 0.44
C PRO A 33 -3.26 -0.08 1.57
N VAL A 34 -2.00 -0.43 1.29
CA VAL A 34 -1.07 -0.90 2.31
C VAL A 34 -0.62 0.24 3.22
N LEU A 35 -0.57 1.48 2.73
CA LEU A 35 -0.12 2.64 3.50
C LEU A 35 -0.93 2.87 4.78
N PRO A 36 -2.28 2.97 4.74
CA PRO A 36 -3.06 3.15 5.97
C PRO A 36 -2.92 1.97 6.93
N LEU A 37 -2.72 0.73 6.44
CA LEU A 37 -2.47 -0.44 7.28
C LEU A 37 -1.09 -0.36 7.97
N GLY A 38 -0.06 0.03 7.23
CA GLY A 38 1.28 0.26 7.78
C GLY A 38 1.27 1.37 8.84
N ILE A 39 0.56 2.46 8.59
CA ILE A 39 0.42 3.54 9.59
C ILE A 39 -0.35 3.05 10.81
N TRP A 40 -1.46 2.32 10.61
CA TRP A 40 -2.27 1.78 11.69
C TRP A 40 -1.45 0.91 12.64
N THR A 41 -0.78 -0.10 12.08
CA THR A 41 0.02 -1.08 12.83
C THR A 41 1.19 -0.46 13.59
N LEU A 42 1.72 0.67 13.09
CA LEU A 42 2.90 1.31 13.69
C LEU A 42 2.57 2.43 14.67
N TRP A 43 1.41 3.06 14.58
CA TRP A 43 1.01 4.14 15.49
C TRP A 43 -0.05 3.73 16.51
N TYR A 44 -0.98 2.85 16.16
CA TYR A 44 -2.17 2.59 16.96
C TYR A 44 -2.18 1.21 17.63
N GLU A 45 -1.47 0.22 17.07
CA GLU A 45 -1.39 -1.12 17.64
C GLU A 45 -0.71 -1.11 19.03
N PRO A 46 -1.25 -1.80 20.06
CA PRO A 46 -0.64 -1.86 21.38
C PRO A 46 0.77 -2.48 21.38
N SER A 47 0.98 -3.49 20.52
CA SER A 47 2.26 -4.20 20.36
C SER A 47 3.21 -3.54 19.34
N ARG A 48 3.02 -2.25 19.07
CA ARG A 48 3.80 -1.50 18.07
C ARG A 48 5.32 -1.52 18.37
N PRO A 49 6.16 -1.57 17.33
CA PRO A 49 7.60 -1.61 17.49
C PRO A 49 8.16 -0.29 18.05
N PHE A 50 9.36 -0.40 18.63
CA PHE A 50 10.17 0.69 19.15
C PHE A 50 9.58 1.47 20.34
N GLU A 51 8.57 0.93 21.03
CA GLU A 51 7.92 1.66 22.15
C GLU A 51 8.86 1.95 23.33
N ARG A 52 9.88 1.10 23.53
CA ARG A 52 10.89 1.24 24.59
C ARG A 52 12.06 2.16 24.22
N GLN A 53 12.12 2.63 22.97
CA GLN A 53 13.23 3.46 22.47
C GLN A 53 12.98 4.95 22.73
N PRO A 54 14.03 5.79 22.78
CA PRO A 54 13.86 7.22 22.92
C PRO A 54 13.04 7.81 21.75
N PRO A 55 12.33 8.93 21.96
CA PRO A 55 11.30 9.42 21.02
C PRO A 55 11.79 9.58 19.58
N MET A 56 13.01 10.08 19.40
CA MET A 56 13.60 10.31 18.09
C MET A 56 13.84 9.00 17.32
N ILE A 57 14.43 8.00 17.98
CA ILE A 57 14.69 6.67 17.39
C ILE A 57 13.38 5.95 17.08
N ARG A 58 12.38 6.07 17.97
CA ARG A 58 11.06 5.48 17.76
C ARG A 58 10.37 6.02 16.51
N VAL A 59 10.35 7.34 16.32
CA VAL A 59 9.71 7.97 15.15
C VAL A 59 10.48 7.61 13.87
N ALA A 60 11.80 7.75 13.88
CA ALA A 60 12.64 7.41 12.73
C ALA A 60 12.48 5.93 12.32
N GLY A 61 12.49 5.01 13.30
CA GLY A 61 12.30 3.58 13.08
C GLY A 61 10.94 3.24 12.49
N ARG A 62 9.87 3.89 12.94
CA ARG A 62 8.52 3.70 12.37
C ARG A 62 8.42 4.22 10.95
N ILE A 63 8.95 5.41 10.67
CA ILE A 63 8.98 5.97 9.32
C ILE A 63 9.75 5.04 8.38
N LEU A 64 10.94 4.60 8.79
CA LEU A 64 11.74 3.65 8.01
C LEU A 64 10.95 2.35 7.76
N LEU A 65 10.26 1.82 8.77
CA LEU A 65 9.47 0.61 8.60
C LEU A 65 8.29 0.81 7.64
N VAL A 66 7.59 1.96 7.69
CA VAL A 66 6.54 2.29 6.71
C VAL A 66 7.13 2.30 5.30
N VAL A 67 8.26 2.97 5.10
CA VAL A 67 8.92 3.04 3.79
C VAL A 67 9.29 1.64 3.29
N LEU A 68 9.84 0.78 4.16
CA LEU A 68 10.19 -0.59 3.81
C LEU A 68 8.95 -1.43 3.46
N VAL A 69 7.86 -1.31 4.23
CA VAL A 69 6.59 -2.00 3.96
C VAL A 69 6.01 -1.53 2.63
N MET A 70 6.04 -0.23 2.34
CA MET A 70 5.57 0.32 1.07
C MET A 70 6.44 -0.15 -0.10
N ALA A 71 7.76 -0.16 0.05
CA ALA A 71 8.67 -0.69 -0.96
C ALA A 71 8.38 -2.18 -1.24
N PHE A 72 8.14 -2.98 -0.20
CA PHE A 72 7.75 -4.37 -0.34
C PHE A 72 6.39 -4.53 -1.03
N ALA A 73 5.39 -3.71 -0.67
CA ALA A 73 4.08 -3.71 -1.32
C ALA A 73 4.17 -3.33 -2.80
N VAL A 74 4.98 -2.33 -3.14
CA VAL A 74 5.25 -1.96 -4.54
C VAL A 74 5.91 -3.12 -5.29
N ALA A 75 6.89 -3.79 -4.68
CA ALA A 75 7.57 -4.92 -5.30
C ALA A 75 6.62 -6.10 -5.56
N VAL A 76 5.81 -6.48 -4.57
CA VAL A 76 4.93 -7.66 -4.65
C VAL A 76 3.62 -7.36 -5.36
N LEU A 77 2.85 -6.39 -4.86
CA LEU A 77 1.51 -6.08 -5.37
C LEU A 77 1.55 -5.19 -6.61
N GLY A 78 2.56 -4.32 -6.71
CA GLY A 78 2.76 -3.50 -7.88
C GLY A 78 3.42 -4.29 -9.00
N ILE A 79 4.73 -4.45 -8.90
CA ILE A 79 5.60 -5.02 -9.94
C ILE A 79 5.28 -6.50 -10.15
N GLY A 80 5.20 -7.29 -9.07
CA GLY A 80 4.92 -8.73 -9.17
C GLY A 80 3.59 -9.03 -9.87
N LEU A 81 2.51 -8.35 -9.48
CA LEU A 81 1.22 -8.50 -10.17
C LEU A 81 1.26 -7.90 -11.58
N ASN A 82 1.97 -6.80 -11.82
CA ASN A 82 2.08 -6.28 -13.18
C ASN A 82 2.76 -7.30 -14.09
N TRP A 83 3.87 -7.89 -13.67
CA TRP A 83 4.58 -8.90 -14.43
C TRP A 83 3.77 -10.20 -14.64
N LEU A 84 2.93 -10.57 -13.67
CA LEU A 84 2.06 -11.75 -13.77
C LEU A 84 0.92 -11.55 -14.79
N TYR A 85 0.34 -10.35 -14.84
CA TYR A 85 -0.85 -10.06 -15.65
C TYR A 85 -0.55 -9.31 -16.95
N ASP A 86 0.67 -8.79 -17.14
CA ASP A 86 1.09 -8.09 -18.35
C ASP A 86 1.86 -9.04 -19.28
N PRO A 87 1.27 -9.45 -20.42
CA PRO A 87 1.92 -10.36 -21.36
C PRO A 87 3.17 -9.75 -22.01
N GLU A 88 3.26 -8.42 -22.09
CA GLU A 88 4.43 -7.73 -22.67
C GLU A 88 5.53 -7.48 -21.63
N ARG A 89 5.23 -7.71 -20.33
CA ARG A 89 6.16 -7.54 -19.19
C ARG A 89 6.81 -6.15 -19.12
N VAL A 90 6.12 -5.12 -19.61
CA VAL A 90 6.61 -3.74 -19.58
C VAL A 90 6.31 -3.14 -18.19
N ILE A 91 7.32 -2.49 -17.61
CA ILE A 91 7.20 -1.70 -16.37
C ILE A 91 7.14 -0.23 -16.75
#